data_AF-A0A1F7Y2M7-F1
#
_entry.id   AF-A0A1F7Y2M7-F1
#
_cell.length_a   1.000
_cell.length_b   1.000
_cell.length_c   1.000
_cell.angle_alpha   90.00
_cell.angle_beta   90.00
_cell.angle_gamma   90.00
#
_symmetry.space_group_name_H-M   'P 1'
#
loop_
_entity.id
_entity.type
_entity.pdbx_description
1 polymer ?
#
loop_
_entity_poly.entity_id
_entity_poly.type
_entity_poly.pdbx_seq_one_letter_code
_entity_poly.pdbx_strand_id
1 'polypeptide(L)'
;MKDDKEKRQVSLNADTTPILYTDNVNMIANTDGVVLNVMQRVGSRNQLRIVARVGMSREHAKKFVEKLGQLLLKSQGQLVTGKKIVN
;
A
#
# COMPACT_ATOMS: atom_id res chain seq x y z
N MET A 1 24.69 30.05 -19.92
CA MET A 1 23.51 30.13 -19.03
C MET A 1 23.37 28.76 -18.39
N LYS A 2 23.46 28.68 -17.05
CA LYS A 2 23.31 27.41 -16.32
C LYS A 2 21.83 27.26 -16.01
N ASP A 3 21.21 26.20 -16.53
CA ASP A 3 19.82 25.85 -16.24
C ASP A 3 19.70 25.37 -14.78
N ASP A 4 19.53 26.31 -13.86
CA ASP A 4 19.00 26.03 -12.53
C ASP A 4 17.54 25.57 -12.70
N LYS A 5 17.36 24.26 -12.88
CA LYS A 5 16.06 23.60 -12.68
C LYS A 5 15.66 23.82 -11.22
N GLU A 6 15.00 24.95 -10.97
CA GLU A 6 14.40 25.32 -9.69
C GLU A 6 13.74 24.09 -9.09
N LYS A 7 14.27 23.68 -7.93
CA LYS A 7 13.78 22.57 -7.15
C LYS A 7 12.43 22.98 -6.54
N ARG A 8 11.36 23.04 -7.35
CA ARG A 8 10.01 23.33 -6.85
C ARG A 8 9.56 22.17 -5.96
N GLN A 9 9.73 22.35 -4.66
CA GLN A 9 9.14 21.49 -3.65
C GLN A 9 7.64 21.76 -3.65
N VAL A 10 6.85 20.78 -4.08
CA VAL A 10 5.39 20.93 -4.10
C VAL A 10 4.92 20.76 -2.66
N SER A 11 4.61 21.88 -2.00
CA SER A 11 3.93 21.86 -0.70
C SER A 11 2.44 21.63 -0.97
N LEU A 12 1.95 20.46 -0.60
CA LEU A 12 0.53 20.11 -0.72
C LEU A 12 -0.13 20.22 0.65
N ASN A 13 -1.26 20.91 0.72
CA ASN A 13 -2.10 20.88 1.91
C ASN A 13 -2.83 19.53 1.95
N ALA A 14 -2.66 18.80 3.06
CA ALA A 14 -3.21 17.47 3.20
C ALA A 14 -4.74 17.44 3.28
N ASP A 15 -5.35 18.51 3.78
CA ASP A 15 -6.80 18.59 4.06
C ASP A 15 -7.61 18.95 2.81
N THR A 16 -7.00 19.67 1.86
CA THR A 16 -7.69 20.17 0.66
C THR A 16 -7.28 19.47 -0.62
N THR A 17 -6.17 18.74 -0.63
CA THR A 17 -5.71 18.06 -1.85
C THR A 17 -6.40 16.69 -1.99
N PRO A 18 -7.27 16.50 -3.00
CA PRO A 18 -7.96 15.24 -3.20
C PRO A 18 -6.98 14.12 -3.55
N ILE A 19 -7.29 12.92 -3.06
CA ILE A 19 -6.57 11.69 -3.41
C ILE A 19 -7.14 11.24 -4.77
N LEU A 20 -6.31 11.24 -5.81
CA LEU A 20 -6.74 10.87 -7.15
C LEU A 20 -6.58 9.36 -7.39
N TYR A 21 -5.48 8.80 -6.90
CA TYR A 21 -5.14 7.38 -7.02
C TYR A 21 -4.02 7.00 -6.06
N THR A 22 -3.79 5.70 -5.87
CA THR A 22 -2.68 5.19 -5.05
C THR A 22 -1.76 4.35 -5.93
N ASP A 23 -0.48 4.69 -5.99
CA ASP A 23 0.51 4.02 -6.83
C ASP A 23 1.59 3.30 -6.04
N ASN A 24 1.61 3.46 -4.70
CA ASN A 24 2.62 2.82 -3.88
C ASN A 24 2.08 2.40 -2.51
N VAL A 25 2.63 1.29 -2.01
CA VAL A 25 2.36 0.76 -0.67
C VAL A 25 3.69 0.50 0.01
N ASN A 26 3.86 1.02 1.22
CA ASN A 26 5.02 0.78 2.07
C ASN A 26 4.56 0.19 3.40
N MET A 27 5.12 -0.96 3.77
CA MET A 27 4.87 -1.62 5.04
C MET A 27 6.13 -1.60 5.90
N ILE A 28 5.98 -1.13 7.14
CA ILE A 28 7.06 -1.12 8.14
C ILE A 28 6.61 -2.01 9.30
N ALA A 29 7.45 -2.98 9.67
CA ALA A 29 7.17 -3.88 10.79
C ALA A 29 8.26 -3.76 11.85
N ASN A 30 7.86 -3.74 13.11
CA ASN A 30 8.77 -3.78 14.27
C ASN A 30 8.29 -4.83 15.29
N THR A 31 8.90 -4.82 16.47
CA THR A 31 8.56 -5.72 17.59
C THR A 31 7.11 -5.55 18.05
N ASP A 32 6.58 -4.33 17.98
CA ASP A 32 5.29 -3.97 18.57
C ASP A 32 4.15 -4.14 17.57
N GLY A 33 4.41 -3.96 16.27
CA GLY A 33 3.36 -4.01 15.26
C GLY A 33 3.84 -3.80 13.83
N VAL A 34 2.87 -3.50 12.98
CA VAL A 34 3.04 -3.22 11.55
C VAL A 34 2.28 -1.95 11.21
N VAL A 35 2.88 -1.12 10.38
CA VAL A 35 2.26 0.08 9.81
C VAL A 35 2.24 -0.07 8.30
N LEU A 36 1.05 -0.08 7.73
CA LEU A 36 0.79 -0.05 6.28
C LEU A 36 0.54 1.39 5.86
N ASN A 37 1.41 1.95 5.03
CA ASN A 37 1.27 3.26 4.42
C ASN A 37 0.85 3.09 2.96
N VAL A 38 -0.34 3.60 2.63
CA VAL A 38 -0.79 3.74 1.24
C VAL A 38 -0.41 5.14 0.77
N MET A 39 0.20 5.22 -0.39
CA MET A 39 0.85 6.43 -0.88
C MET A 39 0.44 6.77 -2.32
N GLN A 40 0.48 8.06 -2.60
CA GLN A 40 0.30 8.65 -3.93
C GLN A 40 1.54 9.49 -4.26
N ARG A 41 2.10 9.29 -5.45
CA ARG A 41 3.13 10.17 -6.00
C ARG A 41 2.57 11.53 -6.36
N VAL A 42 3.29 12.58 -5.99
CA VAL A 42 2.86 13.97 -6.18
C VAL A 42 3.94 14.80 -6.87
N GLY A 43 3.52 15.56 -7.88
CA GLY A 43 4.40 16.44 -8.66
C GLY A 43 5.33 15.71 -9.65
N SER A 44 6.26 16.46 -10.23
CA SER A 44 7.24 15.98 -11.24
C SER A 44 8.46 15.28 -10.65
N ARG A 45 8.54 15.21 -9.32
CA ARG A 45 9.57 14.45 -8.60
C ARG A 45 8.92 13.25 -7.94
N ASN A 46 9.69 12.19 -7.71
CA ASN A 46 9.29 10.96 -7.01
C ASN A 46 8.91 11.17 -5.52
N GLN A 47 8.31 12.30 -5.17
CA GLN A 47 7.82 12.57 -3.83
C GLN A 47 6.55 11.74 -3.61
N LEU A 48 6.61 10.87 -2.62
CA LEU A 48 5.49 10.04 -2.20
C LEU A 48 4.77 10.73 -1.03
N ARG A 49 3.47 10.93 -1.16
CA ARG A 49 2.60 11.41 -0.09
C ARG A 49 1.84 10.23 0.49
N ILE A 50 1.86 10.09 1.81
CA ILE A 50 1.01 9.12 2.50
C ILE A 50 -0.42 9.66 2.51
N VAL A 51 -1.35 8.86 1.99
CA VAL A 51 -2.78 9.20 1.92
C VAL A 51 -3.62 8.40 2.90
N ALA A 52 -3.16 7.20 3.28
CA ALA A 52 -3.76 6.42 4.36
C ALA A 52 -2.68 5.67 5.15
N ARG A 53 -2.89 5.55 6.45
CA ARG A 53 -2.03 4.79 7.36
C ARG A 53 -2.88 3.85 8.20
N VAL A 54 -2.54 2.57 8.18
CA VAL A 54 -3.17 1.55 9.02
C VAL A 54 -2.12 0.96 9.93
N GLY A 55 -2.27 1.19 11.24
CA GLY A 55 -1.45 0.56 12.27
C GLY A 55 -2.15 -0.68 12.81
N MET A 56 -1.40 -1.76 13.00
CA MET A 56 -1.92 -3.03 13.48
C MET A 56 -0.89 -3.74 14.37
N SER A 57 -1.35 -4.46 15.39
CA SER A 57 -0.47 -5.37 16.13
C SER A 57 0.01 -6.50 15.22
N ARG A 58 1.08 -7.19 15.61
CA ARG A 58 1.63 -8.32 14.82
C ARG A 58 0.60 -9.44 14.60
N GLU A 59 -0.26 -9.69 15.57
CA GLU A 59 -1.32 -10.70 15.44
C GLU A 59 -2.37 -10.29 14.41
N HIS A 60 -2.83 -9.04 14.45
CA HIS A 60 -3.76 -8.50 13.46
C HIS A 60 -3.14 -8.48 12.06
N ALA A 61 -1.85 -8.17 11.93
CA ALA A 61 -1.13 -8.22 10.66
C ALA A 61 -1.13 -9.62 10.04
N LYS A 62 -0.92 -10.68 10.85
CA LYS A 62 -0.98 -12.07 10.37
C LYS A 62 -2.38 -12.42 9.85
N LYS A 63 -3.42 -12.10 10.62
CA LYS A 63 -4.83 -12.32 10.22
C LYS A 63 -5.19 -11.54 8.94
N PHE A 64 -4.70 -10.30 8.82
CA PHE A 64 -4.89 -9.46 7.65
C PHE A 64 -4.29 -10.10 6.39
N VAL A 65 -3.02 -10.52 6.45
CA VAL A 65 -2.34 -11.15 5.31
C VAL A 65 -3.04 -12.46 4.89
N GLU A 66 -3.46 -13.28 5.86
CA GLU A 66 -4.18 -14.52 5.59
C GLU A 66 -5.50 -14.25 4.84
N LYS A 67 -6.30 -13.30 5.32
CA LYS A 67 -7.58 -12.94 4.69
C LYS A 67 -7.38 -12.29 3.32
N LEU A 68 -6.39 -11.42 3.19
CA LEU A 68 -6.05 -10.81 1.91
C LEU A 68 -5.66 -11.88 0.88
N GLY A 69 -4.81 -12.84 1.26
CA GLY A 69 -4.44 -13.97 0.40
C GLY A 69 -5.65 -14.82 -0.01
N GLN A 70 -6.52 -15.17 0.94
CA GLN A 70 -7.75 -15.92 0.67
C GLN A 70 -8.67 -15.19 -0.32
N LEU A 71 -8.80 -13.87 -0.21
CA LEU A 71 -9.62 -13.06 -1.11
C LEU A 71 -9.02 -13.01 -2.52
N LEU A 72 -7.71 -12.83 -2.64
CA LEU A 72 -7.02 -12.79 -3.92
C LEU A 72 -7.15 -14.12 -4.67
N LEU A 73 -6.96 -15.25 -4.00
CA LEU A 73 -7.11 -16.59 -4.59
C LEU A 73 -8.55 -16.84 -5.09
N LYS A 74 -9.55 -16.39 -4.32
CA LYS A 74 -10.96 -16.45 -4.73
C LYS A 74 -11.26 -15.57 -5.95
N SER A 75 -10.70 -14.36 -6.01
CA SER A 75 -10.90 -13.44 -7.13
C SER A 75 -10.23 -13.89 -8.43
N GLN A 76 -9.13 -14.64 -8.33
CA GLN A 76 -8.40 -15.16 -9.50
C GLN A 76 -9.00 -16.46 -10.05
N GLY A 77 -10.17 -16.89 -9.56
CA GLY A 77 -10.90 -18.02 -10.13
C GLY A 77 -10.16 -19.34 -9.99
N GLN A 78 -9.48 -19.59 -8.87
CA GLN A 78 -9.15 -20.98 -8.53
C GLN A 78 -10.45 -21.75 -8.29
N LEU A 79 -10.97 -22.31 -9.37
CA LEU A 79 -11.75 -23.55 -9.41
C LEU A 79 -10.89 -24.63 -8.74
N VAL A 80 -10.81 -24.65 -7.41
CA VAL A 80 -10.36 -25.83 -6.69
C VAL A 80 -11.50 -26.83 -6.75
N THR A 81 -11.71 -27.42 -7.93
CA THR A 81 -12.54 -28.60 -8.09
C THR A 81 -11.75 -29.80 -7.61
N GLY A 82 -12.01 -30.18 -6.36
CA GLY A 82 -11.75 -31.53 -5.87
C GLY A 82 -10.32 -31.81 -5.45
N LYS A 83 -10.11 -31.80 -4.13
CA LYS A 83 -9.05 -32.55 -3.45
C LYS A 83 -9.22 -34.04 -3.81
N LYS A 84 -8.51 -34.54 -4.82
CA LYS A 84 -8.47 -35.97 -5.14
C LYS A 84 -7.64 -36.65 -4.04
N ILE A 85 -8.31 -37.17 -3.02
CA ILE A 85 -7.73 -38.18 -2.15
C ILE A 85 -7.61 -39.43 -3.02
N VAL A 86 -6.40 -39.78 -3.42
CA VAL A 86 -6.11 -41.10 -3.95
C VAL A 86 -5.56 -41.88 -2.75
N ASN A 87 -6.40 -42.79 -2.23
CA ASN A 87 -5.94 -43.87 -1.36
C ASN A 87 -5.06 -44.84 -2.15
#